data_AF-A0A257EZ05-F1
#
_entry.id   AF-A0A257EZ05-F1
#
_cell.length_a   1.000
_cell.length_b   1.000
_cell.length_c   1.000
_cell.angle_alpha   90.00
_cell.angle_beta   90.00
_cell.angle_gamma   90.00
#
_symmetry.space_group_name_H-M   'P 1'
#
loop_
_entity.id
_entity.type
_entity.pdbx_description
1 polymer ?
#
loop_
_entity_poly.entity_id
_entity_poly.type
_entity_poly.pdbx_seq_one_letter_code
_entity_poly.pdbx_strand_id
1 'polypeptide(L)'
;MTLRQTRRGRRFWLRLAFVLAILATAVFALRAAWFAWELSERAERPVAGWMTPRYIVAVYDVDPQALAAILNIPTDDDPGLSVARLAAASGRSTETVLDDIDALIDLDRNPE
;
A
#
# COMPACT_ATOMS: atom_id res chain seq x y z
N MET A 1 64.20 8.42 -20.03
CA MET A 1 62.95 8.40 -20.82
C MET A 1 61.78 8.22 -19.85
N THR A 2 60.71 8.99 -20.03
CA THR A 2 59.81 9.54 -19.00
C THR A 2 58.78 8.57 -18.39
N LEU A 3 59.00 8.15 -17.14
CA LEU A 3 57.99 7.52 -16.26
C LEU A 3 57.20 8.60 -15.48
N ARG A 4 56.37 9.39 -16.17
CA ARG A 4 55.56 10.45 -15.51
C ARG A 4 54.07 10.45 -15.86
N GLN A 5 53.60 9.51 -16.68
CA GLN A 5 52.27 9.60 -17.30
C GLN A 5 51.16 8.73 -16.66
N THR A 6 51.51 7.78 -15.78
CA THR A 6 50.55 6.77 -15.27
C THR A 6 49.63 7.25 -14.13
N ARG A 7 49.98 8.33 -13.42
CA ARG A 7 49.16 8.83 -12.30
C ARG A 7 47.90 9.57 -12.74
N ARG A 8 47.88 10.21 -13.92
CA ARG A 8 46.73 11.01 -14.41
C ARG A 8 45.59 10.11 -14.89
N GLY A 9 45.90 9.06 -15.65
CA GLY A 9 44.91 8.08 -16.11
C GLY A 9 44.21 7.43 -14.91
N ARG A 10 44.95 6.95 -13.91
CA ARG A 10 44.37 6.29 -12.74
C ARG A 10 43.38 7.16 -11.96
N ARG A 11 43.66 8.47 -11.84
CA ARG A 11 42.74 9.43 -11.21
C ARG A 11 41.47 9.67 -12.03
N PHE A 12 41.58 9.67 -13.36
CA PHE A 12 40.43 9.78 -14.25
C PHE A 12 39.52 8.54 -14.14
N TRP A 13 40.10 7.34 -14.15
CA TRP A 13 39.37 6.09 -13.97
C TRP A 13 38.68 6.00 -12.60
N LEU A 14 39.35 6.43 -11.52
CA LEU A 14 38.76 6.48 -10.19
C LEU A 14 37.58 7.46 -10.11
N ARG A 15 37.69 8.63 -10.76
CA ARG A 15 36.58 9.59 -10.84
C ARG A 15 35.42 9.05 -11.65
N LEU A 16 35.69 8.39 -12.78
CA LEU A 16 34.67 7.78 -13.61
C LEU A 16 33.91 6.68 -12.85
N ALA A 17 34.64 5.80 -12.16
CA ALA A 17 34.05 4.77 -11.31
C ALA A 17 33.22 5.37 -10.17
N PHE A 18 33.68 6.46 -9.56
CA PHE A 18 32.95 7.16 -8.50
C PHE A 18 31.65 7.79 -9.01
N VAL A 19 31.69 8.47 -10.15
CA VAL A 19 30.49 9.04 -10.78
C VAL A 19 29.50 7.93 -11.16
N LEU A 20 30.00 6.82 -11.70
CA LEU A 20 29.17 5.66 -12.03
C LEU A 20 28.51 5.06 -10.79
N ALA A 21 29.25 4.96 -9.67
CA ALA A 21 28.72 4.49 -8.40
C ALA A 21 27.62 5.41 -7.87
N ILE A 22 27.81 6.73 -7.91
CA ILE A 22 26.78 7.70 -7.52
C ILE A 22 25.51 7.53 -8.37
N LEU A 23 25.66 7.40 -9.69
CA LEU A 23 24.52 7.18 -10.59
C LEU A 23 23.77 5.89 -10.26
N ALA A 24 24.50 4.79 -10.01
CA ALA A 24 23.90 3.53 -9.59
C ALA A 24 23.14 3.69 -8.27
N THR A 25 23.77 4.31 -7.25
CA THR A 25 23.12 4.58 -5.96
C THR A 25 21.87 5.43 -6.13
N ALA A 26 21.89 6.47 -6.97
CA ALA A 26 20.73 7.32 -7.22
C ALA A 26 19.57 6.53 -7.86
N VAL A 27 19.85 5.65 -8.83
CA VAL A 27 18.83 4.79 -9.44
C VAL A 27 18.20 3.86 -8.41
N PHE A 28 19.02 3.22 -7.57
CA PHE A 28 18.53 2.37 -6.50
C PHE A 28 17.74 3.14 -5.45
N ALA A 29 18.18 4.35 -5.09
CA ALA A 29 17.48 5.22 -4.14
C ALA A 29 16.13 5.67 -4.67
N LEU A 30 16.04 6.11 -5.94
CA LEU A 30 14.77 6.44 -6.58
C LEU A 30 13.84 5.23 -6.64
N ARG A 31 14.37 4.07 -7.02
CA ARG A 31 13.57 2.84 -7.08
C ARG A 31 13.10 2.41 -5.71
N ALA A 32 13.94 2.52 -4.68
CA ALA A 32 13.57 2.24 -3.30
C ALA A 32 12.52 3.23 -2.79
N ALA A 33 12.67 4.52 -3.09
CA ALA A 33 11.69 5.54 -2.74
C ALA A 33 10.34 5.29 -3.44
N TRP A 34 10.35 4.93 -4.72
CA TRP A 34 9.14 4.53 -5.44
C TRP A 34 8.47 3.31 -4.80
N PHE A 35 9.24 2.26 -4.50
CA PHE A 35 8.71 1.08 -3.80
C PHE A 35 8.21 1.40 -2.40
N ALA A 36 8.90 2.29 -1.67
CA ALA A 36 8.49 2.73 -0.35
C ALA A 36 7.18 3.55 -0.40
N TRP A 37 7.03 4.40 -1.41
CA TRP A 37 5.79 5.14 -1.68
C TRP A 37 4.64 4.19 -2.03
N GLU A 38 4.88 3.26 -2.96
CA GLU A 38 3.88 2.27 -3.35
C GLU A 38 3.59 1.27 -2.22
N LEU A 39 4.47 1.17 -1.22
CA LEU A 39 4.26 0.38 0.00
C LEU A 39 3.57 1.19 1.10
N SER A 40 3.77 2.51 1.20
CA SER A 40 3.00 3.37 2.11
C SER A 40 1.56 3.49 1.63
N GLU A 41 1.35 3.66 0.33
CA GLU A 41 0.03 3.68 -0.32
C GLU A 41 -0.63 2.28 -0.31
N ARG A 42 0.16 1.20 -0.18
CA ARG A 42 -0.33 -0.16 0.12
C ARG A 42 -0.29 -0.55 1.59
N ALA A 43 0.16 0.32 2.49
CA ALA A 43 -0.02 0.14 3.93
C ALA A 43 -1.40 0.69 4.33
N GLU A 44 -1.88 1.69 3.59
CA GLU A 44 -3.26 2.20 3.54
C GLU A 44 -4.17 1.29 2.70
N ARG A 45 -4.04 -0.05 2.82
CA ARG A 45 -4.76 -0.99 1.93
C ARG A 45 -6.26 -0.66 1.93
N PRO A 46 -6.81 -0.14 0.82
CA PRO A 46 -8.24 0.05 0.71
C PRO A 46 -8.88 -1.33 0.85
N VAL A 47 -9.97 -1.38 1.61
CA VAL A 47 -10.68 -2.64 1.80
C VAL A 47 -10.99 -3.23 0.43
N ALA A 48 -10.61 -4.48 0.20
CA ALA A 48 -10.80 -5.10 -1.11
C ALA A 48 -12.08 -5.90 -1.12
N GLY A 49 -12.88 -5.81 -2.18
CA GLY A 49 -14.18 -6.50 -2.28
C GLY A 49 -14.12 -8.04 -2.19
N TRP A 50 -12.93 -8.65 -2.31
CA TRP A 50 -12.73 -10.08 -2.07
C TRP A 50 -12.57 -10.43 -0.59
N MET A 51 -12.31 -9.45 0.29
CA MET A 51 -12.19 -9.66 1.73
C MET A 51 -13.54 -10.01 2.34
N THR A 52 -13.54 -10.88 3.33
CA THR A 52 -14.73 -11.17 4.14
C THR A 52 -14.87 -10.13 5.25
N PRO A 53 -16.08 -9.81 5.70
CA PRO A 53 -16.31 -8.87 6.81
C PRO A 53 -15.51 -9.26 8.06
N ARG A 54 -15.43 -10.57 8.36
CA ARG A 54 -14.66 -11.10 9.49
C ARG A 54 -13.15 -10.85 9.36
N TYR A 55 -12.63 -10.84 8.14
CA TYR A 55 -11.22 -10.53 7.89
C TYR A 55 -10.93 -9.04 8.08
N ILE A 56 -11.86 -8.17 7.68
CA ILE A 56 -11.74 -6.72 7.84
C ILE A 56 -11.72 -6.35 9.33
N VAL A 57 -12.66 -6.87 10.13
CA VAL A 57 -12.65 -6.69 11.59
C VAL A 57 -11.33 -7.17 12.21
N ALA A 58 -10.84 -8.35 11.82
CA ALA A 58 -9.62 -8.91 12.39
C ALA A 58 -8.32 -8.16 12.00
N VAL A 59 -8.31 -7.46 10.86
CA VAL A 59 -7.13 -6.77 10.33
C VAL A 59 -7.14 -5.28 10.66
N TYR A 60 -8.30 -4.64 10.67
CA TYR A 60 -8.48 -3.20 10.84
C TYR A 60 -9.07 -2.82 12.20
N ASP A 61 -9.40 -3.79 13.06
CA ASP A 61 -9.93 -3.62 14.42
C ASP A 61 -11.20 -2.76 14.52
N VAL A 62 -11.98 -2.72 13.44
CA VAL A 62 -13.22 -1.93 13.35
C VAL A 62 -14.40 -2.56 14.07
N ASP A 63 -15.30 -1.71 14.59
CA ASP A 63 -16.54 -2.13 15.23
C ASP A 63 -17.40 -3.04 14.30
N PRO A 64 -17.69 -4.29 14.70
CA PRO A 64 -18.44 -5.23 13.88
C PRO A 64 -19.88 -4.80 13.59
N GLN A 65 -20.53 -4.10 14.53
CA GLN A 65 -21.90 -3.62 14.36
C GLN A 65 -21.95 -2.46 13.36
N ALA A 66 -20.98 -1.54 13.41
CA ALA A 66 -20.88 -0.45 12.44
C ALA A 66 -20.62 -0.99 11.02
N LEU A 67 -19.74 -1.97 10.87
CA LEU A 67 -19.47 -2.61 9.58
C LEU A 67 -20.69 -3.37 9.04
N ALA A 68 -21.43 -4.07 9.90
CA ALA A 68 -22.65 -4.78 9.52
C ALA A 68 -23.77 -3.82 9.08
N ALA A 69 -23.89 -2.66 9.73
CA ALA A 69 -24.85 -1.61 9.36
C ALA A 69 -24.56 -1.04 7.98
N ILE A 70 -23.29 -0.79 7.65
CA ILE A 70 -22.88 -0.36 6.30
C ILE A 70 -23.21 -1.46 5.29
N LEU A 71 -22.79 -2.70 5.53
CA LEU A 71 -22.98 -3.78 4.56
C LEU A 71 -24.46 -4.25 4.44
N ASN A 72 -25.35 -3.75 5.31
CA ASN A 72 -26.74 -4.16 5.44
C ASN A 72 -26.89 -5.69 5.53
N ILE A 73 -25.93 -6.33 6.22
CA ILE A 73 -25.95 -7.77 6.46
C ILE A 73 -26.99 -7.98 7.56
N PRO A 74 -28.05 -8.77 7.36
CA PRO A 74 -28.84 -9.22 8.49
C PRO A 74 -27.86 -9.94 9.43
N THR A 75 -27.87 -9.62 10.72
CA THR A 75 -26.91 -10.08 11.74
C THR A 75 -26.69 -11.61 11.81
N ASP A 76 -27.48 -12.37 11.04
CA ASP A 76 -27.55 -13.83 10.98
C ASP A 76 -27.06 -14.43 9.64
N ASP A 77 -26.66 -13.63 8.64
CA ASP A 77 -26.22 -14.14 7.33
C ASP A 77 -24.74 -14.55 7.27
N ASP A 78 -24.49 -15.56 6.45
CA ASP A 78 -23.29 -16.39 6.37
C ASP A 78 -21.97 -15.57 6.36
N PRO A 79 -21.13 -15.63 7.42
CA PRO A 79 -19.90 -14.83 7.57
C PRO A 79 -18.79 -15.17 6.56
N GLY A 80 -19.03 -16.10 5.64
CA GLY A 80 -18.12 -16.50 4.57
C GLY A 80 -18.23 -15.69 3.27
N LEU A 81 -19.22 -14.80 3.13
CA LEU A 81 -19.42 -14.01 1.91
C LEU A 81 -18.44 -12.83 1.83
N SER A 82 -17.90 -12.58 0.62
CA SER A 82 -17.01 -11.45 0.38
C SER A 82 -17.79 -10.14 0.29
N VAL A 83 -17.16 -9.02 0.64
CA VAL A 83 -17.77 -7.67 0.62
C VAL A 83 -18.39 -7.35 -0.75
N ALA A 84 -17.78 -7.75 -1.86
CA ALA A 84 -18.32 -7.53 -3.21
C ALA A 84 -19.65 -8.28 -3.44
N ARG A 85 -19.81 -9.48 -2.85
CA ARG A 85 -21.07 -10.23 -2.95
C ARG A 85 -22.14 -9.63 -2.06
N LEU A 86 -21.75 -9.17 -0.87
CA LEU A 86 -22.66 -8.49 0.04
C LEU A 86 -23.12 -7.15 -0.52
N ALA A 87 -22.23 -6.37 -1.12
CA ALA A 87 -22.56 -5.14 -1.83
C ALA A 87 -23.56 -5.40 -2.97
N ALA A 88 -23.29 -6.41 -3.81
CA ALA A 88 -24.19 -6.81 -4.89
C ALA A 88 -25.55 -7.31 -4.37
N ALA A 89 -25.58 -8.05 -3.25
CA ALA A 89 -26.81 -8.51 -2.61
C ALA A 89 -27.63 -7.36 -2.01
N SER A 90 -26.94 -6.34 -1.47
CA SER A 90 -27.53 -5.11 -0.94
C SER A 90 -27.89 -4.08 -2.02
N GLY A 91 -27.70 -4.40 -3.31
CA GLY A 91 -28.01 -3.52 -4.43
C GLY A 91 -27.10 -2.29 -4.56
N ARG A 92 -25.95 -2.28 -3.86
CA ARG A 92 -24.97 -1.18 -3.87
C ARG A 92 -23.75 -1.55 -4.72
N SER A 93 -23.15 -0.55 -5.37
CA SER A 93 -21.87 -0.70 -6.05
C SER A 93 -20.78 -1.05 -5.05
N THR A 94 -19.96 -2.06 -5.37
CA THR A 94 -18.82 -2.46 -4.53
C THR A 94 -17.94 -1.27 -4.19
N GLU A 95 -17.64 -0.39 -5.14
CA GLU A 95 -16.81 0.82 -4.92
C GLU A 95 -17.38 1.74 -3.84
N THR A 96 -18.68 2.03 -3.87
CA THR A 96 -19.34 2.89 -2.86
C THR A 96 -19.32 2.25 -1.47
N VAL A 97 -19.45 0.93 -1.40
CA VAL A 97 -19.37 0.20 -0.14
C VAL A 97 -17.95 0.21 0.42
N LEU A 98 -16.94 0.14 -0.44
CA LEU A 98 -15.53 0.23 -0.03
C LEU A 98 -15.20 1.64 0.49
N ASP A 99 -15.66 2.69 -0.19
CA ASP A 99 -15.48 4.07 0.26
C ASP A 99 -16.12 4.32 1.64
N ASP A 100 -17.32 3.78 1.89
CA ASP A 100 -17.99 3.89 3.20
C ASP A 100 -17.21 3.16 4.31
N ILE A 101 -16.61 2.01 3.99
CA ILE A 101 -15.82 1.22 4.95
C ILE A 101 -14.49 1.92 5.25
N ASP A 102 -13.82 2.47 4.24
CA ASP A 102 -12.58 3.22 4.41
C ASP A 102 -12.83 4.48 5.28
N ALA A 103 -13.96 5.19 5.06
CA ALA A 103 -14.36 6.30 5.91
C ALA A 103 -14.63 5.90 7.37
N LEU A 104 -15.19 4.71 7.60
CA LEU A 104 -15.40 4.18 8.96
C LEU A 104 -14.06 3.86 9.65
N ILE A 105 -13.11 3.25 8.91
CA ILE A 105 -11.76 2.93 9.42
C ILE A 105 -11.03 4.21 9.84
N ASP A 106 -11.12 5.28 9.04
CA ASP A 106 -10.50 6.56 9.36
C ASP A 106 -11.11 7.22 10.60
N LEU A 107 -12.44 7.13 10.76
CA LEU A 107 -13.16 7.66 11.93
C LEU A 107 -12.78 6.93 13.22
N ASP A 108 -12.67 5.60 13.17
CA ASP A 108 -12.29 4.78 14.34
C ASP A 108 -10.83 4.99 14.75
N ARG A 109 -9.94 5.19 13.76
CA ARG A 109 -8.51 5.43 14.00
C ARG A 109 -8.21 6.82 14.56
N ASN A 110 -9.05 7.83 14.31
CA ASN A 110 -8.87 9.19 14.80
C ASN A 110 -10.14 9.72 15.50
N PRO A 111 -10.45 9.23 16.70
CA PRO A 111 -11.57 9.73 17.49
C PRO A 111 -11.21 11.12 18.02
N GLU A 112 -11.88 12.16 17.53
CA GLU A 112 -11.69 13.55 17.99
C GLU A 112 -12.11 13.75 19.46
#